data_AF-A0A4Q0IR17-F1
#
_entry.id   AF-A0A4Q0IR17-F1
#
_cell.length_a   1.000
_cell.length_b   1.000
_cell.length_c   1.000
_cell.angle_alpha   90.00
_cell.angle_beta   90.00
_cell.angle_gamma   90.00
#
_symmetry.space_group_name_H-M   'P 1'
#
loop_
_entity.id
_entity.type
_entity.pdbx_description
1 polymer ?
#
loop_
_entity_poly.entity_id
_entity_poly.type
_entity_poly.pdbx_seq_one_letter_code
_entity_poly.pdbx_strand_id
1 'polypeptide(L)'
;MGTCKYCGQSTILFSRSHKECENKHMSGYSDFESICQRYFNGTMTAYDVIISRKKLASTMYLSDNDVAEIADKALRGYTESIRRPFKPSHLKMVDDFINAVGVAYANVNSKGVVDAFTQKLLRGFMVEYFTDSLTLPEAQARCQRVISTLPISQQGANEAYYYVLNKAAHNFLNDGILSDDEQRKIDNYVNTLALPLNNLPASLQGSEIEKLGQAAVLKNLQRGVLPQKSFNAPIMLSRTETILWAFNGVTVYEEKIEREWVGRNRGMSFRICRGVYYRTGGSKGHAVEHTSMQPIGTGTLYVTNKNLIFHSMMKGIKIPYKKIIGVNPYSDGIEIHRDGATAKRLTMQGFDPWFLMNLLSMIAE
;
A
#
# COMPACT_ATOMS: atom_id res chain seq x y z
N MET A 1 30.91 37.86 21.68
CA MET A 1 30.43 37.14 22.90
C MET A 1 29.20 36.35 22.50
N GLY A 2 29.05 35.10 22.94
CA GLY A 2 27.82 34.34 22.64
C GLY A 2 26.68 34.75 23.58
N THR A 3 25.44 34.37 23.25
CA THR A 3 24.26 34.52 24.11
C THR A 3 23.72 33.15 24.46
N CYS A 4 23.44 32.90 25.73
CA CYS A 4 22.89 31.64 26.21
C CYS A 4 21.46 31.47 25.69
N LYS A 5 21.18 30.36 24.99
CA LYS A 5 19.85 30.04 24.46
C LYS A 5 18.76 29.82 25.53
N TYR A 6 19.14 29.63 26.79
CA TYR A 6 18.22 29.35 27.90
C TYR A 6 17.90 30.60 28.73
N CYS A 7 18.92 31.24 29.31
CA CYS A 7 18.74 32.39 30.20
C CYS A 7 18.89 33.76 29.51
N GLY A 8 19.33 33.80 28.24
CA GLY A 8 19.54 35.04 27.49
C GLY A 8 20.77 35.86 27.91
N GLN A 9 21.55 35.41 28.90
CA GLN A 9 22.76 36.10 29.36
C GLN A 9 23.99 35.75 28.51
N SER A 10 25.05 36.56 28.63
CA SER A 10 26.28 36.37 27.86
C SER A 10 27.02 35.08 28.20
N THR A 11 27.61 34.45 27.19
CA THR A 11 28.42 33.22 27.30
C THR A 11 29.85 33.47 26.80
N ILE A 12 30.73 32.52 27.14
CA ILE A 12 32.09 32.45 26.58
C ILE A 12 31.99 32.42 25.05
N LEU A 13 32.96 33.06 24.38
CA LEU A 13 33.05 33.10 22.91
C LEU A 13 32.86 31.69 22.33
N PHE A 14 31.98 31.55 21.34
CA PHE A 14 31.56 30.28 20.70
C PHE A 14 30.68 29.30 21.51
N SER A 15 30.36 29.57 22.77
CA SER A 15 29.39 28.74 23.52
C SER A 15 27.94 29.18 23.28
N ARG A 16 27.05 28.21 23.08
CA ARG A 16 25.60 28.42 22.87
C ARG A 16 24.78 28.43 24.18
N SER A 17 25.36 27.96 25.29
CA SER A 17 24.70 27.88 26.61
C SER A 17 25.70 27.81 27.76
N HIS A 18 25.27 28.20 28.97
CA HIS A 18 26.01 27.84 30.19
C HIS A 18 25.81 26.37 30.53
N LYS A 19 26.86 25.69 30.99
CA LYS A 19 26.81 24.28 31.41
C LYS A 19 25.75 24.03 32.49
N GLU A 20 25.58 24.98 33.42
CA GLU A 20 24.55 24.87 34.46
C GLU A 20 23.13 24.96 33.89
N CYS A 21 22.89 25.87 32.92
CA CYS A 21 21.58 25.99 32.26
C CYS A 21 21.24 24.73 31.44
N GLU A 22 22.23 24.18 30.75
CA GLU A 22 22.09 22.92 30.01
C GLU A 22 21.80 21.74 30.95
N ASN A 23 22.50 21.63 32.07
CA ASN A 23 22.21 20.59 33.07
C ASN A 23 20.80 20.72 33.68
N LYS A 24 20.35 21.96 33.96
CA LYS A 24 18.98 22.24 34.42
C LYS A 24 17.95 21.81 33.38
N HIS A 25 18.17 22.15 32.10
CA HIS A 25 17.32 21.73 30.99
C HIS A 25 17.23 20.20 30.88
N MET A 26 18.37 19.50 30.87
CA MET A 26 18.39 18.04 30.79
C MET A 26 17.70 17.37 31.99
N SER A 27 17.86 17.92 33.20
CA SER A 27 17.18 17.43 34.40
C SER A 27 15.67 17.64 34.29
N GLY A 28 15.23 18.84 33.88
CA GLY A 28 13.82 19.15 33.68
C GLY A 28 13.16 18.31 32.59
N TYR A 29 13.89 18.00 31.51
CA TYR A 29 13.45 17.08 30.48
C TYR A 29 13.19 15.68 31.05
N SER A 30 14.17 15.11 31.77
CA SER A 30 14.06 13.78 32.36
C SER A 30 12.96 13.69 33.43
N ASP A 31 12.82 14.74 34.25
CA ASP A 31 11.76 14.84 35.26
C ASP A 31 10.37 14.82 34.60
N PHE A 32 10.18 15.63 33.55
CA PHE A 32 8.89 15.69 32.86
C PHE A 32 8.58 14.40 32.10
N GLU A 33 9.60 13.73 31.56
CA GLU A 33 9.45 12.40 30.97
C GLU A 33 8.94 11.38 31.99
N SER A 34 9.54 11.34 33.18
CA SER A 34 9.11 10.47 34.28
C SER A 34 7.67 10.74 34.71
N ILE A 35 7.27 12.02 34.78
CA ILE A 35 5.89 12.42 35.10
C ILE A 35 4.91 11.90 34.04
N CYS A 36 5.21 12.06 32.75
CA CYS A 36 4.36 11.58 31.67
C CYS A 36 4.22 10.04 31.70
N GLN A 37 5.30 9.30 31.94
CA GLN A 37 5.25 7.84 32.09
C GLN A 37 4.39 7.43 33.30
N ARG A 38 4.56 8.10 34.44
CA ARG A 38 3.81 7.84 35.67
C ARG A 38 2.32 8.16 35.53
N TYR A 39 1.96 9.15 34.73
CA TYR A 39 0.57 9.45 34.36
C TYR A 39 -0.08 8.26 33.64
N PHE A 40 0.57 7.71 32.61
CA PHE A 40 0.03 6.56 31.87
C PHE A 40 0.03 5.25 32.67
N ASN A 41 0.90 5.15 33.67
CA ASN A 41 0.88 4.06 34.66
C ASN A 41 -0.18 4.26 35.76
N GLY A 42 -0.95 5.35 35.73
CA GLY A 42 -2.03 5.62 36.69
C GLY A 42 -1.57 6.12 38.06
N THR A 43 -0.32 6.55 38.19
CA THR A 43 0.26 7.05 39.47
C THR A 43 0.33 8.57 39.56
N MET A 44 -0.03 9.28 38.48
CA MET A 44 -0.20 10.73 38.43
C MET A 44 -1.51 11.08 37.72
N THR A 45 -2.02 12.27 38.00
CA THR A 45 -3.24 12.83 37.39
C THR A 45 -2.90 13.86 36.31
N ALA A 46 -3.90 14.27 35.53
CA ALA A 46 -3.76 15.35 34.55
C ALA A 46 -3.33 16.66 35.22
N TYR A 47 -3.82 16.91 36.43
CA TYR A 47 -3.43 18.08 37.22
C TYR A 47 -1.94 18.10 37.57
N ASP A 48 -1.38 16.94 37.92
CA ASP A 48 0.05 16.80 38.23
C ASP A 48 0.92 17.11 37.01
N VAL A 49 0.48 16.68 35.81
CA VAL A 49 1.15 16.99 34.54
C VAL A 49 1.15 18.52 34.31
N ILE A 50 0.00 19.17 34.47
CA ILE A 50 -0.16 20.63 34.27
C ILE A 50 0.77 21.42 35.18
N ILE A 51 0.76 21.12 36.49
CA ILE A 51 1.59 21.85 37.46
C ILE A 51 3.07 21.59 37.21
N SER A 52 3.45 20.34 36.97
CA SER A 52 4.84 19.99 36.75
C SER A 52 5.40 20.63 35.49
N ARG A 53 4.64 20.64 34.39
CA ARG A 53 5.02 21.37 33.17
C ARG A 53 5.27 22.85 33.47
N LYS A 54 4.33 23.53 34.13
CA LYS A 54 4.45 24.96 34.44
C LYS A 54 5.68 25.26 35.30
N LYS A 55 5.96 24.41 36.30
CA LYS A 55 7.15 24.51 37.15
C LYS A 55 8.43 24.31 36.34
N LEU A 56 8.52 23.25 35.54
CA LEU A 56 9.73 22.91 34.79
C LEU A 56 10.00 23.89 33.65
N ALA A 57 8.97 24.46 33.02
CA ALA A 57 9.12 25.51 32.02
C ALA A 57 9.77 26.77 32.61
N SER A 58 9.36 27.16 33.82
CA SER A 58 9.85 28.39 34.48
C SER A 58 11.20 28.22 35.18
N THR A 59 11.52 27.01 35.68
CA THR A 59 12.72 26.79 36.52
C THR A 59 13.82 26.00 35.84
N MET A 60 13.47 25.19 34.82
CA MET A 60 14.36 24.24 34.17
C MET A 60 14.38 24.42 32.65
N TYR A 61 13.89 25.55 32.12
CA TYR A 61 13.93 25.86 30.69
C TYR A 61 13.25 24.83 29.77
N LEU A 62 12.25 24.11 30.26
CA LEU A 62 11.50 23.13 29.47
C LEU A 62 10.64 23.87 28.42
N SER A 63 10.92 23.62 27.14
CA SER A 63 10.21 24.26 26.02
C SER A 63 8.99 23.46 25.55
N ASP A 64 8.09 24.10 24.81
CA ASP A 64 6.95 23.40 24.20
C ASP A 64 7.39 22.31 23.19
N ASN A 65 8.55 22.48 22.55
CA ASN A 65 9.12 21.46 21.67
C ASN A 65 9.60 20.23 22.47
N ASP A 66 10.26 20.44 23.61
CA ASP A 66 10.65 19.35 24.51
C ASP A 66 9.41 18.61 25.01
N VAL A 67 8.39 19.36 25.41
CA VAL A 67 7.11 18.83 25.88
C VAL A 67 6.42 18.00 24.80
N ALA A 68 6.38 18.46 23.54
CA ALA A 68 5.81 17.71 22.43
C ALA A 68 6.57 16.40 22.16
N GLU A 69 7.91 16.42 22.22
CA GLU A 69 8.74 15.22 22.04
C GLU A 69 8.53 14.20 23.16
N ILE A 70 8.50 14.66 24.41
CA ILE A 70 8.23 13.81 25.58
C ILE A 70 6.82 13.21 25.51
N ALA A 71 5.83 14.02 25.14
CA ALA A 71 4.45 13.57 24.97
C ALA A 71 4.33 12.51 23.88
N ASP A 72 5.02 12.69 22.74
CA ASP A 72 5.11 11.68 21.67
C ASP A 72 5.67 10.35 22.19
N LYS A 73 6.81 10.39 22.90
CA LYS A 73 7.41 9.17 23.47
C LYS A 73 6.49 8.47 24.46
N ALA A 74 5.87 9.21 25.38
CA ALA A 74 4.96 8.66 26.39
C ALA A 74 3.71 8.03 25.76
N LEU A 75 3.08 8.73 24.79
CA LEU A 75 1.90 8.25 24.07
C LEU A 75 2.22 7.01 23.22
N ARG A 76 3.40 6.94 22.58
CA ARG A 76 3.83 5.72 21.87
C ARG A 76 3.94 4.53 22.82
N GLY A 77 4.63 4.70 23.94
CA GLY A 77 4.77 3.64 24.94
C GLY A 77 3.41 3.17 25.49
N TYR A 78 2.50 4.09 25.78
CA TYR A 78 1.14 3.74 26.20
C TYR A 78 0.33 3.04 25.10
N THR A 79 0.40 3.56 23.87
CA THR A 79 -0.25 2.95 22.71
C THR A 79 0.24 1.53 22.52
N GLU A 80 1.53 1.27 22.66
CA GLU A 80 2.14 -0.06 22.57
C GLU A 80 1.77 -0.97 23.73
N SER A 81 1.45 -0.45 24.92
CA SER A 81 1.13 -1.28 26.09
C SER A 81 -0.32 -1.76 26.11
N ILE A 82 -1.28 -0.97 25.60
CA ILE A 82 -2.70 -1.34 25.64
C ILE A 82 -3.02 -2.55 24.75
N ARG A 83 -3.92 -3.41 25.24
CA ARG A 83 -4.42 -4.63 24.58
C ARG A 83 -5.95 -4.61 24.56
N ARG A 84 -6.55 -5.34 23.62
CA ARG A 84 -8.00 -5.51 23.54
C ARG A 84 -8.49 -6.42 24.68
N PRO A 85 -9.75 -6.27 25.15
CA PRO A 85 -10.75 -5.29 24.71
C PRO A 85 -10.43 -3.87 25.21
N PHE A 86 -10.68 -2.86 24.37
CA PHE A 86 -10.38 -1.47 24.74
C PHE A 86 -11.52 -0.84 25.55
N LYS A 87 -11.19 -0.37 26.76
CA LYS A 87 -12.11 0.33 27.66
C LYS A 87 -12.22 1.83 27.32
N PRO A 88 -13.37 2.48 27.59
CA PRO A 88 -13.53 3.93 27.41
C PRO A 88 -12.50 4.78 28.18
N SER A 89 -11.97 4.25 29.28
CA SER A 89 -10.92 4.90 30.07
C SER A 89 -9.63 5.14 29.30
N HIS A 90 -9.29 4.32 28.29
CA HIS A 90 -8.09 4.54 27.48
C HIS A 90 -8.21 5.80 26.63
N LEU A 91 -9.37 6.00 25.98
CA LEU A 91 -9.63 7.20 25.18
C LEU A 91 -9.60 8.44 26.06
N LYS A 92 -10.30 8.40 27.20
CA LYS A 92 -10.32 9.49 28.16
C LYS A 92 -8.92 9.82 28.69
N MET A 93 -8.12 8.82 29.03
CA MET A 93 -6.76 9.03 29.55
C MET A 93 -5.86 9.76 28.54
N VAL A 94 -5.98 9.44 27.25
CA VAL A 94 -5.21 10.13 26.19
C VAL A 94 -5.73 11.54 25.93
N ASP A 95 -7.05 11.73 25.89
CA ASP A 95 -7.66 13.06 25.73
C ASP A 95 -7.30 14.00 26.90
N ASP A 96 -7.47 13.54 28.14
CA ASP A 96 -7.08 14.28 29.35
C ASP A 96 -5.58 14.61 29.33
N PHE A 97 -4.72 13.70 28.84
CA PHE A 97 -3.28 13.93 28.74
C PHE A 97 -2.93 15.02 27.72
N ILE A 98 -3.48 14.94 26.50
CA ILE A 98 -3.21 15.92 25.44
C ILE A 98 -3.60 17.32 25.92
N ASN A 99 -4.75 17.45 26.58
CA ASN A 99 -5.19 18.70 27.19
C ASN A 99 -4.27 19.15 28.33
N ALA A 100 -3.82 18.23 29.19
CA ALA A 100 -2.96 18.53 30.34
C ALA A 100 -1.54 18.99 29.95
N VAL A 101 -0.99 18.40 28.89
CA VAL A 101 0.31 18.79 28.34
C VAL A 101 0.27 20.23 27.83
N GLY A 102 -0.90 20.71 27.36
CA GLY A 102 -1.16 22.11 27.05
C GLY A 102 -0.27 22.69 25.94
N VAL A 103 0.18 21.82 25.03
CA VAL A 103 0.81 22.16 23.76
C VAL A 103 -0.22 21.92 22.66
N ALA A 104 -0.18 22.71 21.58
CA ALA A 104 -1.12 22.55 20.48
C ALA A 104 -1.17 21.12 19.94
N TYR A 105 -2.37 20.60 19.67
CA TYR A 105 -2.59 19.23 19.18
C TYR A 105 -1.70 18.89 17.97
N ALA A 106 -1.58 19.82 17.03
CA ALA A 106 -0.75 19.64 15.83
C ALA A 106 0.74 19.39 16.15
N ASN A 107 1.26 19.98 17.24
CA ASN A 107 2.64 19.79 17.65
C ASN A 107 2.84 18.43 18.33
N VAL A 108 1.91 18.05 19.23
CA VAL A 108 1.91 16.73 19.87
C VAL A 108 1.77 15.63 18.83
N ASN A 109 0.89 15.81 17.84
CA ASN A 109 0.66 14.85 16.76
C ASN A 109 1.55 15.07 15.53
N SER A 110 2.60 15.88 15.63
CA SER A 110 3.47 16.19 14.47
C SER A 110 4.13 14.96 13.84
N LYS A 111 4.33 13.91 14.64
CA LYS A 111 4.86 12.60 14.22
C LYS A 111 3.78 11.50 14.13
N GLY A 112 2.49 11.88 14.14
CA GLY A 112 1.36 10.97 13.98
C GLY A 112 1.10 10.01 15.15
N VAL A 113 1.56 10.32 16.36
CA VAL A 113 1.38 9.43 17.53
C VAL A 113 -0.08 9.30 17.97
N VAL A 114 -0.84 10.40 17.92
CA VAL A 114 -2.26 10.38 18.28
C VAL A 114 -3.03 9.64 17.19
N ASP A 115 -2.66 9.85 15.92
CA ASP A 115 -3.20 9.09 14.79
C ASP A 115 -2.96 7.58 14.96
N ALA A 116 -1.75 7.17 15.37
CA ALA A 116 -1.43 5.78 15.62
C ALA A 116 -2.27 5.16 16.76
N PHE A 117 -2.49 5.92 17.85
CA PHE A 117 -3.38 5.51 18.93
C PHE A 117 -4.83 5.36 18.45
N THR A 118 -5.35 6.37 17.74
CA THR A 118 -6.68 6.38 17.14
C THR A 118 -6.85 5.18 16.22
N GLN A 119 -5.95 4.98 15.26
CA GLN A 119 -5.95 3.82 14.36
C GLN A 119 -5.95 2.49 15.13
N LYS A 120 -5.19 2.37 16.23
CA LYS A 120 -5.18 1.15 17.05
C LYS A 120 -6.54 0.85 17.65
N LEU A 121 -7.24 1.86 18.19
CA LEU A 121 -8.60 1.69 18.70
C LEU A 121 -9.59 1.32 17.59
N LEU A 122 -9.56 2.04 16.46
CA LEU A 122 -10.41 1.75 15.30
C LEU A 122 -10.24 0.30 14.82
N ARG A 123 -8.99 -0.14 14.64
CA ARG A 123 -8.67 -1.53 14.27
C ARG A 123 -9.23 -2.52 15.29
N GLY A 124 -9.15 -2.20 16.58
CA GLY A 124 -9.65 -3.06 17.64
C GLY A 124 -11.14 -3.33 17.54
N PHE A 125 -11.94 -2.27 17.47
CA PHE A 125 -13.41 -2.39 17.39
C PHE A 125 -13.87 -3.07 16.10
N MET A 126 -13.19 -2.81 14.98
CA MET A 126 -13.55 -3.44 13.71
C MET A 126 -13.19 -4.93 13.67
N VAL A 127 -12.13 -5.36 14.37
CA VAL A 127 -11.86 -6.80 14.53
C VAL A 127 -12.89 -7.44 15.48
N GLU A 128 -13.38 -6.73 16.50
CA GLU A 128 -14.47 -7.23 17.35
C GLU A 128 -15.73 -7.54 16.53
N TYR A 129 -15.99 -6.79 15.45
CA TYR A 129 -17.04 -7.14 14.48
C TYR A 129 -16.76 -8.45 13.74
N PHE A 130 -15.57 -8.61 13.14
CA PHE A 130 -15.24 -9.84 12.40
C PHE A 130 -15.16 -11.09 13.29
N THR A 131 -14.96 -10.92 14.59
CA THR A 131 -14.94 -11.99 15.61
C THR A 131 -16.26 -12.13 16.38
N ASP A 132 -17.35 -11.55 15.85
CA ASP A 132 -18.71 -11.65 16.39
C ASP A 132 -18.88 -11.15 17.83
N SER A 133 -17.93 -10.38 18.33
CA SER A 133 -17.99 -9.73 19.65
C SER A 133 -18.81 -8.45 19.63
N LEU A 134 -18.96 -7.82 18.46
CA LEU A 134 -19.80 -6.63 18.22
C LEU A 134 -20.57 -6.76 16.92
N THR A 135 -21.72 -6.08 16.85
CA THR A 135 -22.35 -5.78 15.57
C THR A 135 -21.63 -4.64 14.85
N LEU A 136 -21.75 -4.57 13.51
CA LEU A 136 -21.13 -3.50 12.72
C LEU A 136 -21.58 -2.09 13.15
N PRO A 137 -22.87 -1.82 13.43
CA PRO A 137 -23.30 -0.51 13.92
C PRO A 137 -22.68 -0.14 15.27
N GLU A 138 -22.52 -1.09 16.19
CA GLU A 138 -21.88 -0.86 17.48
C GLU A 138 -20.38 -0.54 17.33
N ALA A 139 -19.67 -1.30 16.49
CA ALA A 139 -18.27 -1.06 16.16
C ALA A 139 -18.10 0.33 15.53
N GLN A 140 -18.94 0.69 14.56
CA GLN A 140 -18.93 1.99 13.90
C GLN A 140 -19.21 3.13 14.90
N ALA A 141 -20.19 2.98 15.80
CA ALA A 141 -20.49 3.98 16.83
C ALA A 141 -19.33 4.16 17.82
N ARG A 142 -18.58 3.09 18.15
CA ARG A 142 -17.35 3.20 18.95
C ARG A 142 -16.24 3.93 18.17
N CYS A 143 -16.05 3.61 16.89
CA CYS A 143 -15.10 4.29 16.02
C CYS A 143 -15.40 5.78 15.89
N GLN A 144 -16.67 6.15 15.67
CA GLN A 144 -17.07 7.55 15.54
C GLN A 144 -16.81 8.35 16.82
N ARG A 145 -17.02 7.74 17.99
CA ARG A 145 -16.67 8.35 19.27
C ARG A 145 -15.17 8.63 19.37
N VAL A 146 -14.32 7.67 19.03
CA VAL A 146 -12.86 7.88 19.01
C VAL A 146 -12.49 9.03 18.07
N ILE A 147 -13.01 9.03 16.83
CA ILE A 147 -12.70 10.07 15.83
C ILE A 147 -13.18 11.45 16.28
N SER A 148 -14.32 11.53 16.98
CA SER A 148 -14.83 12.80 17.50
C SER A 148 -14.00 13.36 18.64
N THR A 149 -13.36 12.51 19.45
CA THR A 149 -12.50 12.92 20.57
C THR A 149 -11.07 13.19 20.11
N LEU A 150 -10.52 12.33 19.26
CA LEU A 150 -9.15 12.42 18.75
C LEU A 150 -9.20 12.43 17.21
N PRO A 151 -9.36 13.61 16.59
CA PRO A 151 -9.54 13.73 15.14
C PRO A 151 -8.37 13.16 14.37
N ILE A 152 -8.70 12.40 13.32
CA ILE A 152 -7.77 11.83 12.34
C ILE A 152 -8.28 12.15 10.94
N SER A 153 -7.39 12.19 9.96
CA SER A 153 -7.78 12.34 8.56
C SER A 153 -8.63 11.15 8.06
N GLN A 154 -9.48 11.40 7.06
CA GLN A 154 -10.25 10.33 6.41
C GLN A 154 -9.35 9.22 5.86
N GLN A 155 -8.19 9.61 5.30
CA GLN A 155 -7.20 8.65 4.82
C GLN A 155 -6.69 7.76 5.95
N GLY A 156 -6.30 8.34 7.09
CA GLY A 156 -5.81 7.60 8.25
C GLY A 156 -6.85 6.66 8.85
N ALA A 157 -8.13 7.04 8.84
CA ALA A 157 -9.23 6.16 9.23
C ALA A 157 -9.41 4.98 8.24
N ASN A 158 -9.40 5.27 6.93
CA ASN A 158 -9.52 4.24 5.91
C ASN A 158 -8.37 3.23 5.96
N GLU A 159 -7.14 3.67 6.23
CA GLU A 159 -5.98 2.78 6.43
C GLU A 159 -6.20 1.79 7.59
N ALA A 160 -6.80 2.25 8.70
CA ALA A 160 -7.18 1.36 9.79
C ALA A 160 -8.23 0.33 9.36
N TYR A 161 -9.25 0.76 8.61
CA TYR A 161 -10.31 -0.13 8.14
C TYR A 161 -9.83 -1.17 7.13
N TYR A 162 -8.97 -0.76 6.19
CA TYR A 162 -8.33 -1.67 5.25
C TYR A 162 -7.42 -2.66 5.95
N TYR A 163 -6.64 -2.24 6.95
CA TYR A 163 -5.81 -3.17 7.72
C TYR A 163 -6.65 -4.32 8.31
N VAL A 164 -7.81 -4.00 8.89
CA VAL A 164 -8.71 -5.02 9.46
C VAL A 164 -9.32 -5.89 8.37
N LEU A 165 -9.77 -5.28 7.27
CA LEU A 165 -10.34 -6.01 6.14
C LEU A 165 -9.33 -7.01 5.55
N ASN A 166 -8.08 -6.60 5.36
CA ASN A 166 -7.02 -7.49 4.86
C ASN A 166 -6.80 -8.68 5.81
N LYS A 167 -6.82 -8.43 7.12
CA LYS A 167 -6.63 -9.49 8.12
C LYS A 167 -7.81 -10.45 8.17
N ALA A 168 -9.03 -9.94 8.04
CA ALA A 168 -10.23 -10.76 7.94
C ALA A 168 -10.22 -11.60 6.65
N ALA A 169 -9.89 -10.96 5.52
CA ALA A 169 -9.73 -11.62 4.21
C ALA A 169 -8.76 -12.79 4.27
N HIS A 170 -7.56 -12.55 4.80
CA HIS A 170 -6.55 -13.60 4.98
C HIS A 170 -7.07 -14.77 5.81
N ASN A 171 -7.77 -14.49 6.91
CA ASN A 171 -8.33 -15.55 7.75
C ASN A 171 -9.43 -16.35 7.04
N PHE A 172 -10.32 -15.69 6.30
CA PHE A 172 -11.42 -16.34 5.57
C PHE A 172 -10.96 -17.07 4.31
N LEU A 173 -9.81 -16.71 3.74
CA LEU A 173 -9.26 -17.37 2.55
C LEU A 173 -8.28 -18.50 2.88
N ASN A 174 -8.01 -18.77 4.16
CA ASN A 174 -7.06 -19.81 4.58
C ASN A 174 -7.48 -21.23 4.19
N ASP A 175 -8.78 -21.50 4.03
CA ASP A 175 -9.32 -22.78 3.54
C ASP A 175 -9.60 -22.78 2.03
N GLY A 176 -9.31 -21.67 1.35
CA GLY A 176 -9.46 -21.48 -0.09
C GLY A 176 -10.90 -21.25 -0.56
N ILE A 177 -11.90 -21.20 0.32
CA ILE A 177 -13.32 -21.03 -0.06
C ILE A 177 -14.00 -20.03 0.87
N LEU A 178 -14.44 -18.90 0.31
CA LEU A 178 -15.21 -17.92 1.05
C LEU A 178 -16.68 -18.36 1.17
N SER A 179 -17.16 -18.58 2.39
CA SER A 179 -18.57 -18.90 2.64
C SER A 179 -19.50 -17.71 2.35
N ASP A 180 -20.79 -17.99 2.14
CA ASP A 180 -21.78 -16.93 1.91
C ASP A 180 -21.92 -15.95 3.09
N ASP A 181 -21.72 -16.42 4.32
CA ASP A 181 -21.79 -15.57 5.52
C ASP A 181 -20.56 -14.68 5.68
N GLU A 182 -19.36 -15.19 5.35
CA GLU A 182 -18.13 -14.39 5.34
C GLU A 182 -18.18 -13.30 4.25
N GLN A 183 -18.68 -13.66 3.05
CA GLN A 183 -18.93 -12.70 1.99
C GLN A 183 -19.90 -11.61 2.45
N ARG A 184 -21.02 -11.97 3.09
CA ARG A 184 -21.98 -10.99 3.65
C ARG A 184 -21.33 -10.07 4.67
N LYS A 185 -20.47 -10.61 5.56
CA LYS A 185 -19.73 -9.79 6.54
C LYS A 185 -18.83 -8.76 5.88
N ILE A 186 -18.08 -9.19 4.86
CA ILE A 186 -17.21 -8.31 4.05
C ILE A 186 -18.04 -7.25 3.33
N ASP A 187 -19.11 -7.65 2.65
CA ASP A 187 -19.96 -6.75 1.87
C ASP A 187 -20.58 -5.68 2.77
N ASN A 188 -21.14 -6.08 3.92
CA ASN A 188 -21.67 -5.15 4.90
C ASN A 188 -20.59 -4.17 5.37
N TYR A 189 -19.41 -4.67 5.71
CA TYR A 189 -18.28 -3.86 6.17
C TYR A 189 -17.87 -2.81 5.14
N VAL A 190 -17.66 -3.23 3.88
CA VAL A 190 -17.23 -2.37 2.77
C VAL A 190 -18.28 -1.33 2.43
N ASN A 191 -19.55 -1.73 2.37
CA ASN A 191 -20.65 -0.84 2.02
C ASN A 191 -20.91 0.19 3.12
N THR A 192 -20.97 -0.23 4.39
CA THR A 192 -21.24 0.66 5.53
C THR A 192 -20.11 1.67 5.74
N LEU A 193 -18.85 1.26 5.56
CA LEU A 193 -17.68 2.15 5.70
C LEU A 193 -17.32 2.87 4.39
N ALA A 194 -18.10 2.66 3.32
CA ALA A 194 -17.89 3.23 1.99
C ALA A 194 -16.44 3.07 1.47
N LEU A 195 -15.84 1.89 1.68
CA LEU A 195 -14.45 1.62 1.30
C LEU A 195 -14.32 1.43 -0.23
N PRO A 196 -13.52 2.25 -0.93
CA PRO A 196 -13.31 2.07 -2.37
C PRO A 196 -12.39 0.88 -2.68
N LEU A 197 -12.96 -0.30 -2.90
CA LEU A 197 -12.18 -1.51 -3.29
C LEU A 197 -11.63 -1.47 -4.72
N ASN A 198 -12.19 -0.64 -5.60
CA ASN A 198 -11.79 -0.59 -7.02
C ASN A 198 -10.59 0.34 -7.28
N ASN A 199 -10.20 1.11 -6.27
CA ASN A 199 -9.06 2.02 -6.31
C ASN A 199 -8.29 1.89 -4.99
N LEU A 200 -7.78 0.68 -4.74
CA LEU A 200 -6.99 0.41 -3.55
C LEU A 200 -5.72 1.27 -3.59
N PRO A 201 -5.29 1.82 -2.44
CA PRO A 201 -3.96 2.39 -2.27
C PRO A 201 -2.87 1.47 -2.84
N ALA A 202 -1.81 2.03 -3.41
CA ALA A 202 -0.70 1.26 -3.97
C ALA A 202 -0.08 0.27 -2.96
N SER A 203 -0.10 0.61 -1.67
CA SER A 203 0.36 -0.26 -0.57
C SER A 203 -0.49 -1.52 -0.36
N LEU A 204 -1.68 -1.60 -0.95
CA LEU A 204 -2.62 -2.71 -0.84
C LEU A 204 -2.76 -3.49 -2.16
N GLN A 205 -1.95 -3.18 -3.19
CA GLN A 205 -1.85 -4.00 -4.39
C GLN A 205 -1.23 -5.35 -4.05
N GLY A 206 -1.80 -6.42 -4.59
CA GLY A 206 -1.42 -7.81 -4.28
C GLY A 206 -1.86 -8.28 -2.89
N SER A 207 -2.68 -7.50 -2.17
CA SER A 207 -3.23 -7.91 -0.87
C SER A 207 -4.43 -8.85 -1.00
N GLU A 208 -4.80 -9.53 0.08
CA GLU A 208 -5.98 -10.39 0.11
C GLU A 208 -7.29 -9.59 -0.11
N ILE A 209 -7.28 -8.27 0.16
CA ILE A 209 -8.39 -7.37 -0.17
C ILE A 209 -8.62 -7.31 -1.69
N GLU A 210 -7.54 -7.25 -2.47
CA GLU A 210 -7.64 -7.25 -3.93
C GLU A 210 -8.29 -8.54 -4.41
N LYS A 211 -7.89 -9.70 -3.88
CA LYS A 211 -8.53 -10.99 -4.18
C LYS A 211 -10.00 -11.03 -3.79
N LEU A 212 -10.40 -10.45 -2.66
CA LEU A 212 -11.82 -10.34 -2.29
C LEU A 212 -12.62 -9.50 -3.28
N GLY A 213 -12.09 -8.34 -3.67
CA GLY A 213 -12.71 -7.48 -4.68
C GLY A 213 -12.87 -8.20 -6.02
N GLN A 214 -11.82 -8.90 -6.44
CA GLN A 214 -11.79 -9.75 -7.62
C GLN A 214 -12.82 -10.90 -7.54
N ALA A 215 -12.91 -11.61 -6.42
CA ALA A 215 -13.88 -12.69 -6.20
C ALA A 215 -15.34 -12.18 -6.26
N ALA A 216 -15.62 -11.02 -5.67
CA ALA A 216 -16.93 -10.38 -5.75
C ALA A 216 -17.30 -10.03 -7.20
N VAL A 217 -16.35 -9.54 -8.00
CA VAL A 217 -16.54 -9.28 -9.43
C VAL A 217 -16.84 -10.58 -10.19
N LEU A 218 -16.10 -11.66 -9.95
CA LEU A 218 -16.36 -12.97 -10.56
C LEU A 218 -17.77 -13.50 -10.21
N LYS A 219 -18.17 -13.43 -8.94
CA LYS A 219 -19.51 -13.87 -8.49
C LYS A 219 -20.64 -13.06 -9.13
N ASN A 220 -20.45 -11.75 -9.29
CA ASN A 220 -21.41 -10.90 -9.99
C ASN A 220 -21.50 -11.25 -11.48
N LEU A 221 -20.37 -11.55 -12.12
CA LEU A 221 -20.32 -11.99 -13.52
C LEU A 221 -21.02 -13.34 -13.72
N GLN A 222 -20.85 -14.30 -12.81
CA GLN A 222 -21.59 -15.58 -12.84
C GLN A 222 -23.11 -15.38 -12.78
N ARG A 223 -23.55 -14.34 -12.07
CA ARG A 223 -24.98 -13.94 -11.98
C ARG A 223 -25.45 -13.07 -13.16
N GLY A 224 -24.57 -12.78 -14.13
CA GLY A 224 -24.87 -11.91 -15.27
C GLY A 224 -24.92 -10.41 -14.93
N VAL A 225 -24.47 -9.99 -13.75
CA VAL A 225 -24.48 -8.60 -13.30
C VAL A 225 -23.12 -7.96 -13.59
N LEU A 226 -23.10 -6.94 -14.46
CA LEU A 226 -21.90 -6.14 -14.73
C LEU A 226 -21.78 -4.99 -13.71
N PRO A 227 -20.54 -4.62 -13.31
CA PRO A 227 -20.33 -3.49 -12.41
C PRO A 227 -20.84 -2.19 -13.06
N GLN A 228 -21.75 -1.49 -12.38
CA GLN A 228 -22.41 -0.27 -12.92
C GLN A 228 -21.57 1.02 -12.77
N LYS A 229 -20.50 1.00 -11.97
CA LYS A 229 -19.70 2.20 -11.70
C LYS A 229 -18.65 2.44 -12.80
N SER A 230 -18.57 3.68 -13.28
CA SER A 230 -17.55 4.13 -14.24
C SER A 230 -16.17 4.15 -13.59
N PHE A 231 -15.25 3.31 -14.08
CA PHE A 231 -13.82 3.47 -13.82
C PHE A 231 -13.34 4.74 -14.53
N ASN A 232 -12.65 5.62 -13.80
CA ASN A 232 -11.97 6.75 -14.43
C ASN A 232 -10.65 6.24 -15.02
N ALA A 233 -10.65 5.94 -16.32
CA ALA A 233 -9.50 5.37 -17.00
C ALA A 233 -9.25 6.12 -18.32
N PRO A 234 -7.97 6.37 -18.70
CA PRO A 234 -7.60 7.03 -19.95
C PRO A 234 -7.73 6.09 -21.17
N ILE A 235 -8.76 5.24 -21.20
CA ILE A 235 -9.01 4.29 -22.29
C ILE A 235 -10.42 4.47 -22.84
N MET A 236 -10.54 4.36 -24.17
CA MET A 236 -11.83 4.42 -24.86
C MET A 236 -12.45 3.02 -24.91
N LEU A 237 -13.60 2.86 -24.26
CA LEU A 237 -14.36 1.61 -24.23
C LEU A 237 -15.46 1.61 -25.30
N SER A 238 -15.78 0.42 -25.83
CA SER A 238 -16.96 0.28 -26.70
C SER A 238 -18.28 0.36 -25.92
N ARG A 239 -19.41 0.62 -26.59
CA ARG A 239 -20.73 0.91 -25.96
C ARG A 239 -21.24 -0.14 -24.96
N THR A 240 -20.73 -1.37 -25.03
CA THR A 240 -21.13 -2.52 -24.17
C THR A 240 -19.93 -3.14 -23.45
N GLU A 241 -18.82 -2.39 -23.37
CA GLU A 241 -17.59 -2.81 -22.73
C GLU A 241 -17.43 -2.06 -21.41
N THR A 242 -17.21 -2.83 -20.34
CA THR A 242 -17.12 -2.33 -18.98
C THR A 242 -15.84 -2.87 -18.36
N ILE A 243 -15.10 -2.01 -17.66
CA ILE A 243 -13.92 -2.41 -16.91
C ILE A 243 -14.37 -3.21 -15.69
N LEU A 244 -13.79 -4.39 -15.53
CA LEU A 244 -14.01 -5.30 -14.41
C LEU A 244 -12.94 -5.08 -13.33
N TRP A 245 -11.68 -4.93 -13.75
CA TRP A 245 -10.55 -4.70 -12.85
C TRP A 245 -9.43 -3.92 -13.56
N ALA A 246 -8.56 -3.28 -12.78
CA ALA A 246 -7.38 -2.60 -13.30
C ALA A 246 -6.15 -2.93 -12.44
N PHE A 247 -5.14 -3.54 -13.05
CA PHE A 247 -3.85 -3.80 -12.42
C PHE A 247 -2.88 -2.68 -12.77
N ASN A 248 -2.41 -1.94 -11.77
CA ASN A 248 -1.42 -0.87 -11.95
C ASN A 248 0.01 -1.42 -11.82
N GLY A 249 0.98 -0.79 -12.48
CA GLY A 249 2.39 -1.17 -12.37
C GLY A 249 2.77 -2.43 -13.15
N VAL A 250 1.91 -2.90 -14.07
CA VAL A 250 2.15 -4.09 -14.88
C VAL A 250 3.21 -3.78 -15.93
N THR A 251 4.21 -4.65 -16.05
CA THR A 251 5.25 -4.57 -17.08
C THR A 251 4.97 -5.62 -18.16
N VAL A 252 4.96 -5.18 -19.41
CA VAL A 252 4.72 -6.09 -20.55
C VAL A 252 6.01 -6.31 -21.32
N TYR A 253 6.27 -7.58 -21.63
CA TYR A 253 7.38 -8.05 -22.44
C TYR A 253 6.86 -8.65 -23.74
N GLU A 254 7.54 -8.38 -24.84
CA GLU A 254 7.28 -8.99 -26.14
C GLU A 254 8.47 -9.86 -26.55
N GLU A 255 8.16 -11.02 -27.11
CA GLU A 255 9.15 -11.89 -27.71
C GLU A 255 9.78 -11.22 -28.93
N LYS A 256 11.11 -11.08 -28.91
CA LYS A 256 11.92 -10.65 -30.04
C LYS A 256 12.82 -11.78 -30.50
N ILE A 257 12.58 -12.22 -31.73
CA ILE A 257 13.41 -13.17 -32.45
C ILE A 257 14.47 -12.37 -33.21
N GLU A 258 15.72 -12.44 -32.79
CA GLU A 258 16.87 -11.91 -33.52
C GLU A 258 17.48 -13.04 -34.35
N ARG A 259 17.67 -12.80 -35.65
CA ARG A 259 18.26 -13.77 -36.57
C ARG A 259 19.71 -13.38 -36.82
N GLU A 260 20.65 -14.13 -36.26
CA GLU A 260 22.08 -13.95 -36.56
C GLU A 260 22.50 -14.90 -37.67
N TRP A 261 23.10 -14.35 -38.73
CA TRP A 261 23.55 -15.13 -39.88
C TRP A 261 25.00 -15.56 -39.66
N VAL A 262 25.21 -16.81 -39.27
CA VAL A 262 26.55 -17.34 -39.00
C VAL A 262 27.05 -18.11 -40.23
N GLY A 263 28.25 -17.75 -40.73
CA GLY A 263 28.95 -18.49 -41.79
C GLY A 263 29.34 -17.68 -43.04
N ARG A 264 30.07 -16.57 -42.89
CA ARG A 264 30.66 -15.82 -44.02
C ARG A 264 32.17 -16.03 -44.11
N ASN A 265 32.63 -17.02 -44.86
CA ASN A 265 34.04 -17.11 -45.27
C ASN A 265 34.26 -16.57 -46.69
N ARG A 266 35.33 -15.79 -46.85
CA ARG A 266 35.83 -15.28 -48.14
C ARG A 266 36.45 -16.44 -48.94
N GLY A 267 35.77 -16.90 -50.00
CA GLY A 267 36.37 -17.85 -50.94
C GLY A 267 37.48 -17.16 -51.76
N MET A 268 38.70 -17.72 -51.72
CA MET A 268 39.82 -17.26 -52.54
C MET A 268 39.84 -18.08 -53.84
N SER A 269 39.87 -17.41 -54.99
CA SER A 269 39.92 -18.08 -56.30
C SER A 269 41.36 -18.19 -56.75
N PHE A 270 41.86 -19.41 -56.99
CA PHE A 270 43.19 -19.63 -57.53
C PHE A 270 43.10 -19.92 -59.03
N ARG A 271 43.84 -19.17 -59.84
CA ARG A 271 43.90 -19.36 -61.29
C ARG A 271 44.94 -20.44 -61.60
N ILE A 272 44.49 -21.57 -62.13
CA ILE A 272 45.37 -22.68 -62.50
C ILE A 272 45.94 -22.45 -63.91
N CYS A 273 45.12 -21.98 -64.84
CA CYS A 273 45.53 -21.60 -66.19
C CYS A 273 44.53 -20.62 -66.85
N ARG A 274 44.85 -20.11 -68.05
CA ARG A 274 43.99 -19.18 -68.79
C ARG A 274 42.64 -19.84 -69.12
N GLY A 275 41.58 -19.42 -68.43
CA GLY A 275 40.20 -19.86 -68.69
C GLY A 275 39.63 -20.84 -67.65
N VAL A 276 40.44 -21.33 -66.69
CA VAL A 276 39.97 -22.27 -65.65
C VAL A 276 40.30 -21.75 -64.26
N TYR A 277 39.27 -21.63 -63.42
CA TYR A 277 39.37 -21.23 -62.02
C TYR A 277 38.93 -22.39 -61.13
N TYR A 278 39.75 -22.72 -60.11
CA TYR A 278 39.34 -23.64 -59.06
C TYR A 278 38.74 -22.83 -57.91
N ARG A 279 37.47 -23.12 -57.58
CA ARG A 279 36.74 -22.47 -56.50
C ARG A 279 36.60 -23.43 -55.33
N THR A 280 37.16 -23.05 -54.19
CA THR A 280 36.93 -23.75 -52.92
C THR A 280 35.90 -22.97 -52.09
N GLY A 281 34.77 -23.62 -51.78
CA GLY A 281 33.86 -23.18 -50.72
C GLY A 281 32.49 -22.67 -51.19
N GLY A 282 31.49 -23.57 -51.16
CA GLY A 282 30.09 -23.19 -51.02
C GLY A 282 29.63 -23.54 -49.61
N SER A 283 29.63 -22.57 -48.69
CA SER A 283 28.96 -22.70 -47.40
C SER A 283 27.65 -21.93 -47.46
N LYS A 284 26.53 -22.62 -47.27
CA LYS A 284 25.24 -21.98 -46.99
C LYS A 284 25.24 -21.68 -45.49
N GLY A 285 25.42 -20.43 -45.10
CA GLY A 285 25.17 -20.07 -43.71
C GLY A 285 23.70 -20.34 -43.36
N HIS A 286 23.46 -20.61 -42.09
CA HIS A 286 22.11 -20.80 -41.55
C HIS A 286 21.86 -19.68 -40.56
N ALA A 287 20.67 -19.08 -40.63
CA ALA A 287 20.25 -18.11 -39.63
C ALA A 287 20.03 -18.87 -38.31
N VAL A 288 20.70 -18.46 -37.25
CA VAL A 288 20.45 -18.93 -35.89
C VAL A 288 19.51 -17.92 -35.24
N GLU A 289 18.34 -18.40 -34.80
CA GLU A 289 17.33 -17.57 -34.16
C GLU A 289 17.59 -17.51 -32.65
N HIS A 290 17.91 -16.32 -32.14
CA HIS A 290 17.98 -16.05 -30.71
C HIS A 290 16.66 -15.41 -30.27
N THR A 291 15.95 -16.07 -29.36
CA THR A 291 14.69 -15.55 -28.80
C THR A 291 15.00 -14.84 -27.50
N SER A 292 14.64 -13.56 -27.40
CA SER A 292 14.81 -12.72 -26.21
C SER A 292 13.49 -12.03 -25.85
N MET A 293 13.25 -11.81 -24.55
CA MET A 293 12.10 -11.05 -24.07
C MET A 293 12.50 -9.58 -23.90
N GLN A 294 11.88 -8.67 -24.65
CA GLN A 294 12.16 -7.24 -24.54
C GLN A 294 11.03 -6.51 -23.81
N PRO A 295 11.34 -5.66 -22.79
CA PRO A 295 10.32 -4.87 -22.11
C PRO A 295 9.75 -3.82 -23.07
N ILE A 296 8.44 -3.84 -23.23
CA ILE A 296 7.69 -2.86 -24.02
C ILE A 296 7.47 -1.58 -23.21
N GLY A 297 7.16 -1.74 -21.92
CA GLY A 297 6.87 -0.65 -21.01
C GLY A 297 6.10 -1.12 -19.78
N THR A 298 6.02 -0.22 -18.80
CA THR A 298 5.26 -0.40 -17.55
C THR A 298 4.05 0.54 -17.57
N GLY A 299 2.89 0.03 -17.16
CA GLY A 299 1.63 0.75 -17.27
C GLY A 299 0.50 0.09 -16.48
N THR A 300 -0.73 0.29 -16.95
CA THR A 300 -1.94 -0.28 -16.34
C THR A 300 -2.55 -1.31 -17.27
N LEU A 301 -2.83 -2.49 -16.75
CA LEU A 301 -3.58 -3.55 -17.42
C LEU A 301 -5.04 -3.48 -16.99
N TYR A 302 -5.91 -3.00 -17.89
CA TYR A 302 -7.35 -3.00 -17.71
C TYR A 302 -7.94 -4.31 -18.20
N VAL A 303 -8.67 -4.98 -17.30
CA VAL A 303 -9.42 -6.19 -17.58
C VAL A 303 -10.88 -5.79 -17.78
N THR A 304 -11.41 -5.97 -18.99
CA THR A 304 -12.81 -5.67 -19.30
C THR A 304 -13.62 -6.95 -19.48
N ASN A 305 -14.93 -6.85 -19.67
CA ASN A 305 -15.77 -7.99 -20.03
C ASN A 305 -15.51 -8.52 -21.46
N LYS A 306 -14.67 -7.87 -22.28
CA LYS A 306 -14.44 -8.25 -23.69
C LYS A 306 -12.97 -8.33 -24.10
N ASN A 307 -12.12 -7.52 -23.50
CA ASN A 307 -10.75 -7.32 -23.92
C ASN A 307 -9.82 -7.16 -22.72
N LEU A 308 -8.56 -7.54 -22.91
CA LEU A 308 -7.44 -7.08 -22.10
C LEU A 308 -6.84 -5.86 -22.77
N ILE A 309 -6.75 -4.75 -22.03
CA ILE A 309 -6.24 -3.48 -22.54
C ILE A 309 -5.07 -3.06 -21.67
N PHE A 310 -3.86 -3.20 -22.18
CA PHE A 310 -2.68 -2.59 -21.58
C PHE A 310 -2.51 -1.17 -22.09
N HIS A 311 -2.31 -0.23 -21.17
CA HIS A 311 -2.06 1.17 -21.48
C HIS A 311 -0.81 1.65 -20.71
N SER A 312 0.17 2.14 -21.46
CA SER A 312 1.35 2.82 -20.93
C SER A 312 1.58 4.13 -21.68
N MET A 313 2.46 4.98 -21.14
CA MET A 313 2.86 6.24 -21.81
C MET A 313 3.48 5.99 -23.20
N MET A 314 4.09 4.83 -23.43
CA MET A 314 4.83 4.53 -24.65
C MET A 314 4.03 3.71 -25.67
N LYS A 315 3.19 2.78 -25.21
CA LYS A 315 2.44 1.87 -26.08
C LYS A 315 1.15 1.40 -25.42
N GLY A 316 0.10 1.23 -26.22
CA GLY A 316 -1.14 0.57 -25.83
C GLY A 316 -1.32 -0.75 -26.58
N ILE A 317 -1.83 -1.78 -25.92
CA ILE A 317 -2.12 -3.10 -26.50
C ILE A 317 -3.53 -3.49 -26.13
N LYS A 318 -4.39 -3.75 -27.12
CA LYS A 318 -5.76 -4.28 -26.92
C LYS A 318 -5.84 -5.70 -27.47
N ILE A 319 -6.19 -6.66 -26.62
CA ILE A 319 -6.31 -8.07 -26.94
C ILE A 319 -7.75 -8.51 -26.65
N PRO A 320 -8.58 -8.74 -27.68
CA PRO A 320 -9.89 -9.36 -27.49
C PRO A 320 -9.75 -10.79 -26.98
N TYR A 321 -10.61 -11.20 -26.03
CA TYR A 321 -10.58 -12.57 -25.49
C TYR A 321 -10.72 -13.63 -26.57
N LYS A 322 -11.54 -13.35 -27.60
CA LYS A 322 -11.73 -14.24 -28.77
C LYS A 322 -10.46 -14.49 -29.60
N LYS A 323 -9.42 -13.68 -29.41
CA LYS A 323 -8.12 -13.83 -30.09
C LYS A 323 -7.05 -14.45 -29.18
N ILE A 324 -7.43 -14.93 -28.01
CA ILE A 324 -6.51 -15.63 -27.09
C ILE A 324 -6.66 -17.12 -27.36
N ILE A 325 -5.56 -17.78 -27.72
CA ILE A 325 -5.51 -19.23 -27.95
C ILE A 325 -5.17 -19.97 -26.66
N GLY A 326 -4.25 -19.41 -25.87
CA GLY A 326 -3.79 -20.02 -24.64
C GLY A 326 -3.17 -19.01 -23.70
N VAL A 327 -3.19 -19.34 -22.41
CA VAL A 327 -2.61 -18.53 -21.34
C VAL A 327 -1.82 -19.44 -20.41
N ASN A 328 -0.57 -19.09 -20.14
CA ASN A 328 0.27 -19.76 -19.16
C ASN A 328 0.41 -18.85 -17.93
N PRO A 329 -0.10 -19.24 -16.75
CA PRO A 329 0.06 -18.47 -15.53
C PRO A 329 1.43 -18.68 -14.88
N TYR A 330 1.96 -17.62 -14.27
CA TYR A 330 3.14 -17.60 -13.42
C TYR A 330 2.80 -16.99 -12.05
N SER A 331 3.69 -17.07 -11.06
CA SER A 331 3.42 -16.53 -9.72
C SER A 331 3.15 -15.02 -9.68
N ASP A 332 3.66 -14.27 -10.66
CA ASP A 332 3.65 -12.81 -10.72
C ASP A 332 3.08 -12.27 -12.04
N GLY A 333 2.40 -13.10 -12.84
CA GLY A 333 1.87 -12.68 -14.11
C GLY A 333 1.38 -13.81 -15.02
N ILE A 334 1.23 -13.50 -16.30
CA ILE A 334 0.80 -14.45 -17.33
C ILE A 334 1.57 -14.27 -18.63
N GLU A 335 1.64 -15.34 -19.41
CA GLU A 335 2.00 -15.31 -20.83
C GLU A 335 0.76 -15.61 -21.68
N ILE A 336 0.51 -14.76 -22.68
CA ILE A 336 -0.65 -14.85 -23.57
C ILE A 336 -0.18 -15.25 -24.96
N HIS A 337 -0.76 -16.33 -25.48
CA HIS A 337 -0.65 -16.75 -26.87
C HIS A 337 -1.84 -16.23 -27.66
N ARG A 338 -1.57 -15.45 -28.71
CA ARG A 338 -2.59 -14.80 -29.53
C ARG A 338 -2.80 -15.52 -30.85
N ASP A 339 -4.02 -15.41 -31.36
CA ASP A 339 -4.39 -15.88 -32.68
C ASP A 339 -3.81 -14.98 -33.78
N GLY A 340 -3.10 -15.59 -34.72
CA GLY A 340 -2.41 -14.94 -35.83
C GLY A 340 -1.04 -15.55 -36.12
N ALA A 341 -0.77 -15.84 -37.40
CA ALA A 341 0.46 -16.51 -37.86
C ALA A 341 1.77 -15.78 -37.50
N THR A 342 1.71 -14.48 -37.18
CA THR A 342 2.86 -13.64 -36.79
C THR A 342 2.69 -13.03 -35.39
N ALA A 343 1.72 -13.52 -34.60
CA ALA A 343 1.43 -12.96 -33.30
C ALA A 343 2.51 -13.37 -32.29
N LYS A 344 3.36 -12.40 -31.92
CA LYS A 344 4.39 -12.58 -30.91
C LYS A 344 3.79 -12.88 -29.54
N ARG A 345 4.47 -13.69 -28.76
CA ARG A 345 4.12 -13.96 -27.36
C ARG A 345 4.24 -12.68 -26.55
N LEU A 346 3.28 -12.48 -25.64
CA LEU A 346 3.25 -11.35 -24.72
C LEU A 346 3.24 -11.88 -23.30
N THR A 347 4.21 -11.46 -22.50
CA THR A 347 4.25 -11.76 -21.06
C THR A 347 3.96 -10.49 -20.29
N MET A 348 3.04 -10.57 -19.33
CA MET A 348 2.65 -9.46 -18.47
C MET A 348 2.98 -9.84 -17.03
N GLN A 349 3.77 -9.02 -16.35
CA GLN A 349 4.25 -9.25 -14.98
C GLN A 349 3.85 -8.11 -14.04
N GLY A 350 3.80 -8.40 -12.74
CA GLY A 350 3.50 -7.43 -11.68
C GLY A 350 2.10 -7.57 -11.08
N PHE A 351 1.43 -8.72 -11.23
CA PHE A 351 0.12 -8.97 -10.63
C PHE A 351 -0.14 -10.47 -10.38
N ASP A 352 -1.07 -10.79 -9.47
CA ASP A 352 -1.52 -12.17 -9.26
C ASP A 352 -2.47 -12.60 -10.39
N PRO A 353 -2.15 -13.67 -11.16
CA PRO A 353 -2.97 -14.08 -12.29
C PRO A 353 -4.32 -14.69 -11.91
N TRP A 354 -4.57 -15.01 -10.63
CA TRP A 354 -5.75 -15.77 -10.17
C TRP A 354 -7.06 -15.23 -10.74
N PHE A 355 -7.32 -13.93 -10.60
CA PHE A 355 -8.57 -13.32 -11.10
C PHE A 355 -8.71 -13.46 -12.62
N LEU A 356 -7.63 -13.21 -13.35
CA LEU A 356 -7.65 -13.22 -14.80
C LEU A 356 -7.86 -14.64 -15.33
N MET A 357 -7.24 -15.65 -14.71
CA MET A 357 -7.44 -17.05 -15.08
C MET A 357 -8.89 -17.51 -14.85
N ASN A 358 -9.48 -17.15 -13.70
CA ASN A 358 -10.88 -17.48 -13.42
C ASN A 358 -11.84 -16.75 -14.38
N LEU A 359 -11.58 -15.47 -14.66
CA LEU A 359 -12.38 -14.70 -15.61
C LEU A 359 -12.33 -15.31 -17.02
N LEU A 360 -11.14 -15.68 -17.49
CA LEU A 360 -10.97 -16.28 -18.81
C LEU A 360 -11.68 -17.63 -18.90
N SER A 361 -11.64 -18.45 -17.85
CA SER A 361 -12.40 -19.71 -17.78
C SER A 361 -13.90 -19.47 -17.93
N MET A 362 -14.43 -18.45 -17.25
CA MET A 362 -15.86 -18.11 -17.32
C MET A 362 -16.31 -17.54 -18.68
N ILE A 363 -15.39 -16.93 -19.44
CA ILE A 363 -15.69 -16.34 -20.76
C ILE A 363 -15.48 -17.37 -21.88
N ALA A 364 -14.67 -18.40 -21.64
CA ALA A 364 -14.42 -19.48 -22.58
C ALA A 364 -15.56 -20.52 -22.61
N GLU A 365 -16.29 -20.67 -21.50
CA GLU A 365 -17.61 -21.33 -21.43
C GLU A 365 -18.69 -20.51 -22.17
#